data_AF-A0AAJ0MKI2-F1
#
_entry.id   AF-A0AAJ0MKI2-F1
#
_cell.length_a   1.000
_cell.length_b   1.000
_cell.length_c   1.000
_cell.angle_alpha   90.00
_cell.angle_beta   90.00
_cell.angle_gamma   90.00
#
_symmetry.space_group_name_H-M   'P 1'
#
loop_
_entity.id
_entity.type
_entity.pdbx_description
1 polymer ?
#
loop_
_entity_poly.entity_id
_entity_poly.type
_entity_poly.pdbx_seq_one_letter_code
_entity_poly.pdbx_strand_id
1 'polypeptide(L)'
;MSHVIEATLVSRTVKLVTPYAFLSTFDTIFVIDDSGSMAGRSWREVKDALRAITPICTAHDADGVDVYLLNAKNTTSTYSGGTGDWTNIRSADQIMKPHLRAYEDAVAALRVRQAKRVAGPHM
;
A
#
# COMPACT_ATOMS: atom_id res chain seq x y z
N MET A 1 10.29 -31.94 19.55
CA MET A 1 8.84 -31.67 19.31
C MET A 1 8.25 -30.68 20.32
N SER A 2 8.66 -30.68 21.59
CA SER A 2 8.21 -29.72 22.62
C SER A 2 8.52 -28.24 22.32
N HIS A 3 9.73 -27.93 21.83
CA HIS A 3 10.15 -26.54 21.57
C HIS A 3 9.35 -25.82 20.48
N VAL A 4 8.76 -26.55 19.54
CA VAL A 4 7.95 -25.95 18.45
C VAL A 4 6.57 -25.53 18.93
N ILE A 5 6.00 -26.27 19.89
CA ILE A 5 4.68 -26.01 20.45
C ILE A 5 4.72 -24.75 21.33
N GLU A 6 5.74 -24.62 22.19
CA GLU A 6 6.00 -23.44 23.01
C GLU A 6 6.14 -22.17 22.16
N ALA A 7 7.00 -22.18 21.13
CA ALA A 7 7.21 -21.02 20.26
C ALA A 7 5.93 -20.59 19.51
N THR A 8 5.11 -21.56 19.08
CA THR A 8 3.83 -21.29 18.41
C THR A 8 2.80 -20.71 19.37
N LEU A 9 2.73 -21.23 20.61
CA LEU A 9 1.83 -20.71 21.65
C LEU A 9 2.23 -19.28 22.04
N VAL A 10 3.52 -19.02 22.24
CA VAL A 10 4.04 -17.68 22.56
C VAL A 10 3.71 -16.69 21.44
N SER A 11 3.99 -17.04 20.18
CA SER A 11 3.68 -16.19 19.03
C SER A 11 2.18 -15.88 18.91
N ARG A 12 1.32 -16.89 19.08
CA ARG A 12 -0.14 -16.72 19.09
C ARG A 12 -0.62 -15.86 20.26
N THR A 13 -0.12 -16.10 21.46
CA THR A 13 -0.49 -15.32 22.65
C THR A 13 -0.04 -13.87 22.50
N VAL A 14 1.19 -13.62 22.03
CA VAL A 14 1.68 -12.27 21.72
C VAL A 14 0.74 -11.61 20.71
N LYS A 15 0.40 -12.29 19.61
CA LYS A 15 -0.54 -11.77 18.60
C LYS A 15 -1.91 -11.40 19.20
N LEU A 16 -2.43 -12.19 20.16
CA LEU A 16 -3.73 -11.96 20.81
C LEU A 16 -3.73 -10.90 21.91
N VAL A 17 -2.58 -10.57 22.52
CA VAL A 17 -2.48 -9.57 23.60
C VAL A 17 -1.81 -8.26 23.18
N THR A 18 -1.37 -8.15 21.93
CA THR A 18 -0.88 -6.88 21.39
C THR A 18 -2.00 -5.83 21.30
N PRO A 19 -1.67 -4.52 21.34
CA PRO A 19 -2.64 -3.44 21.08
C PRO A 19 -3.35 -3.55 19.70
N TYR A 20 -2.77 -4.32 18.78
CA TYR A 20 -3.27 -4.50 17.41
C TYR A 20 -3.88 -5.88 17.16
N ALA A 21 -4.10 -6.67 18.21
CA ALA A 21 -4.63 -8.04 18.11
C ALA A 21 -5.92 -8.12 17.29
N PHE A 22 -6.78 -7.10 17.43
CA PHE A 22 -8.05 -6.99 16.72
C PHE A 22 -7.89 -6.92 15.19
N LEU A 23 -6.74 -6.50 14.66
CA LEU A 23 -6.49 -6.54 13.21
C LEU A 23 -6.55 -7.97 12.66
N SER A 24 -6.33 -8.99 13.51
CA SER A 24 -6.41 -10.40 13.10
C SER A 24 -7.85 -10.87 12.79
N THR A 25 -8.87 -10.02 13.00
CA THR A 25 -10.27 -10.34 12.66
C THR A 25 -10.70 -9.78 11.31
N PHE A 26 -9.81 -9.10 10.60
CA PHE A 26 -10.10 -8.45 9.32
C PHE A 26 -9.09 -8.87 8.25
N ASP A 27 -9.54 -8.83 7.01
CA ASP A 27 -8.69 -8.69 5.83
C ASP A 27 -8.41 -7.19 5.65
N THR A 28 -7.14 -6.80 5.74
CA THR A 28 -6.73 -5.39 5.81
C THR A 28 -6.36 -4.86 4.44
N ILE A 29 -7.05 -3.80 4.02
CA ILE A 29 -6.83 -3.13 2.73
C ILE A 29 -6.37 -1.69 2.95
N PHE A 30 -5.31 -1.29 2.25
CA PHE A 30 -4.92 0.11 2.10
C PHE A 30 -5.51 0.71 0.82
N VAL A 31 -6.26 1.79 0.96
CA VAL A 31 -6.77 2.57 -0.17
C VAL A 31 -6.07 3.92 -0.18
N ILE A 32 -5.31 4.21 -1.23
CA ILE A 32 -4.45 5.38 -1.33
C ILE A 32 -5.03 6.35 -2.35
N ASP A 33 -5.13 7.63 -1.97
CA ASP A 33 -5.37 8.69 -2.95
C ASP A 33 -4.14 8.90 -3.84
N ASP A 34 -4.31 8.72 -5.14
CA ASP A 34 -3.31 8.97 -6.20
C ASP A 34 -3.67 10.19 -7.05
N SER A 35 -4.51 11.09 -6.53
CA SER A 35 -4.85 12.34 -7.20
C SER A 35 -3.63 13.25 -7.41
N GLY A 36 -3.72 14.19 -8.35
CA GLY A 36 -2.60 15.09 -8.67
C GLY A 36 -2.13 15.99 -7.51
N SER A 37 -2.99 16.26 -6.52
CA SER A 37 -2.62 17.03 -5.32
C SER A 37 -1.64 16.26 -4.44
N MET A 38 -1.65 14.93 -4.51
CA MET A 38 -0.77 14.06 -3.73
C MET A 38 0.68 14.09 -4.21
N ALA A 39 0.93 14.63 -5.40
CA ALA A 39 2.26 14.72 -6.00
C ALA A 39 3.33 15.33 -5.07
N GLY A 40 4.50 14.70 -5.00
CA GLY A 40 5.64 15.20 -4.25
C GLY A 40 5.55 14.88 -2.76
N ARG A 41 5.26 15.89 -1.92
CA ARG A 41 5.36 15.75 -0.46
C ARG A 41 4.39 14.71 0.09
N SER A 42 3.09 14.84 -0.21
CA SER A 42 2.07 13.94 0.34
C SER A 42 2.31 12.49 -0.06
N TRP A 43 2.74 12.24 -1.29
CA TRP A 43 3.11 10.90 -1.74
C TRP A 43 4.30 10.31 -0.96
N ARG A 44 5.32 11.12 -0.65
CA ARG A 44 6.43 10.65 0.22
C ARG A 44 5.95 10.32 1.62
N GLU A 45 5.08 11.14 2.19
CA GLU A 45 4.49 10.88 3.51
C GLU A 45 3.66 9.58 3.50
N VAL A 46 2.91 9.30 2.43
CA VAL A 46 2.21 8.01 2.25
C VAL A 46 3.19 6.85 2.24
N LYS A 47 4.32 6.95 1.53
CA LYS A 47 5.34 5.88 1.53
C LYS A 47 5.90 5.63 2.92
N ASP A 48 6.19 6.69 3.68
CA ASP A 48 6.72 6.56 5.02
C ASP A 48 5.68 5.99 5.99
N ALA A 49 4.41 6.36 5.85
CA ALA A 49 3.31 5.76 6.58
C ALA A 49 3.19 4.25 6.28
N LEU A 50 3.19 3.85 5.00
CA LEU A 50 3.13 2.44 4.59
C LEU A 50 4.30 1.64 5.16
N ARG A 51 5.52 2.18 5.11
CA ARG A 51 6.70 1.54 5.73
C ARG A 51 6.52 1.29 7.22
N ALA A 52 5.89 2.21 7.93
CA ALA A 52 5.65 2.09 9.36
C ALA A 52 4.51 1.11 9.70
N ILE A 53 3.39 1.15 8.96
CA ILE A 53 2.17 0.43 9.34
C ILE A 53 2.02 -0.95 8.69
N THR A 54 2.58 -1.19 7.50
CA THR A 54 2.46 -2.49 6.82
C THR A 54 2.98 -3.66 7.65
N PRO A 55 4.13 -3.59 8.35
CA PRO A 55 4.60 -4.69 9.20
C PRO A 55 3.64 -5.02 10.34
N ILE A 56 2.91 -4.02 10.86
CA ILE A 56 1.91 -4.22 11.89
C ILE A 56 0.73 -4.99 11.29
N CYS A 57 0.15 -4.49 10.20
CA CYS A 57 -1.02 -5.13 9.58
C CYS A 57 -0.70 -6.55 9.11
N THR A 58 0.42 -6.76 8.42
CA THR A 58 0.83 -8.08 7.90
C THR A 58 1.22 -9.09 8.97
N ALA A 59 1.61 -8.66 10.18
CA ALA A 59 1.76 -9.58 11.30
C ALA A 59 0.41 -10.11 11.80
N HIS A 60 -0.67 -9.36 11.55
CA HIS A 60 -2.02 -9.70 11.98
C HIS A 60 -2.88 -10.33 10.87
N ASP A 61 -2.55 -10.06 9.62
CA ASP A 61 -3.20 -10.63 8.43
C ASP A 61 -2.49 -11.89 7.91
N ALA A 62 -3.24 -12.95 7.63
CA ALA A 62 -2.65 -14.28 7.39
C ALA A 62 -2.13 -14.46 5.96
N ASP A 63 -2.83 -13.91 4.97
CA ASP A 63 -2.48 -13.99 3.56
C ASP A 63 -1.75 -12.72 3.08
N GLY A 64 -1.93 -11.60 3.78
CA GLY A 64 -1.18 -10.35 3.61
C GLY A 64 -2.14 -9.18 3.62
N VAL A 65 -1.70 -8.02 3.13
CA VAL A 65 -2.61 -6.88 2.92
C VAL A 65 -2.76 -6.60 1.44
N ASP A 66 -3.89 -6.01 1.07
CA ASP A 66 -4.12 -5.52 -0.29
C ASP A 66 -3.95 -4.00 -0.37
N VAL A 67 -3.54 -3.50 -1.53
CA VAL A 67 -3.38 -2.07 -1.78
C VAL A 67 -4.05 -1.67 -3.09
N TYR A 68 -4.88 -0.64 -3.01
CA TYR A 68 -5.57 -0.05 -4.15
C TYR A 68 -5.33 1.47 -4.23
N LEU A 69 -5.36 2.00 -5.45
CA LEU A 69 -5.29 3.44 -5.72
C LEU A 69 -6.67 3.95 -6.15
N LEU A 70 -7.13 5.08 -5.60
CA LEU A 70 -8.48 5.59 -5.81
C LEU A 70 -8.81 5.92 -7.27
N ASN A 71 -7.88 6.49 -8.02
CA ASN A 71 -8.08 6.97 -9.39
C ASN A 71 -7.43 6.06 -10.44
N ALA A 72 -6.76 4.98 -10.03
CA ALA A 72 -6.30 3.96 -10.95
C ALA A 72 -7.52 3.31 -11.61
N LYS A 73 -7.65 3.48 -12.91
CA LYS A 73 -8.64 2.71 -13.66
C LYS A 73 -8.19 1.26 -13.62
N ASN A 74 -9.02 0.37 -13.07
CA ASN A 74 -8.86 -1.07 -13.25
C ASN A 74 -8.89 -1.36 -14.77
N THR A 75 -7.72 -1.41 -15.40
CA THR A 75 -7.59 -1.96 -16.74
C THR A 75 -7.52 -3.46 -16.54
N THR A 76 -8.65 -4.14 -16.74
CA THR A 76 -8.90 -5.58 -16.66
C THR A 76 -9.40 -6.13 -15.32
N SER A 77 -10.73 -6.25 -15.26
CA SER A 77 -11.53 -7.02 -14.31
C SER A 77 -11.28 -8.54 -14.40
N THR A 78 -10.03 -8.97 -14.50
CA THR A 78 -9.66 -10.38 -14.42
C THR A 78 -8.85 -10.53 -13.16
N TYR A 79 -9.34 -11.35 -12.22
CA TYR A 79 -8.67 -11.80 -10.99
C TYR A 79 -7.35 -12.54 -11.30
N SER A 80 -6.42 -11.88 -11.96
CA SER A 80 -5.14 -12.41 -12.45
C SER A 80 -4.23 -11.26 -12.87
N GLY A 81 -3.59 -10.61 -11.89
CA GLY A 81 -2.25 -10.04 -12.05
C GLY A 81 -2.05 -8.91 -13.06
N GLY A 82 -3.08 -8.14 -13.38
CA GLY A 82 -2.95 -6.91 -14.18
C GLY A 82 -2.64 -5.70 -13.29
N THR A 83 -1.57 -4.98 -13.62
CA THR A 83 -1.13 -3.64 -13.18
C THR A 83 -2.10 -2.76 -12.37
N GLY A 84 -2.48 -3.16 -11.16
CA GLY A 84 -3.41 -2.42 -10.31
C GLY A 84 -3.70 -3.08 -8.97
N ASP A 85 -3.73 -4.41 -8.93
CA ASP A 85 -4.10 -5.14 -7.71
C ASP A 85 -2.83 -5.64 -7.00
N TRP A 86 -2.32 -4.86 -6.05
CA TRP A 86 -1.22 -5.29 -5.17
C TRP A 86 -1.80 -6.07 -4.01
N THR A 87 -2.03 -7.37 -4.23
CA THR A 87 -2.68 -8.23 -3.23
C THR A 87 -1.68 -9.11 -2.47
N ASN A 88 -2.09 -9.57 -1.29
CA ASN A 88 -1.30 -10.49 -0.46
C ASN A 88 0.12 -9.97 -0.16
N ILE A 89 0.25 -8.66 0.03
CA ILE A 89 1.51 -8.01 0.37
C ILE A 89 1.88 -8.40 1.80
N ARG A 90 3.09 -8.93 2.00
CA ARG A 90 3.58 -9.39 3.31
C ARG A 90 4.68 -8.53 3.91
N SER A 91 5.09 -7.47 3.20
CA SER A 91 6.14 -6.57 3.65
C SER A 91 6.04 -5.22 2.95
N ALA A 92 6.50 -4.17 3.64
CA ALA A 92 6.56 -2.83 3.06
C ALA A 92 7.41 -2.79 1.77
N ASP A 93 8.48 -3.59 1.67
CA ASP A 93 9.34 -3.64 0.49
C ASP A 93 8.63 -4.13 -0.77
N GLN A 94 7.63 -4.99 -0.63
CA GLN A 94 6.80 -5.44 -1.76
C GLN A 94 5.92 -4.31 -2.29
N ILE A 95 5.52 -3.35 -1.45
CA ILE A 95 4.83 -2.12 -1.87
C ILE A 95 5.82 -1.18 -2.59
N MET A 96 7.04 -1.06 -2.07
CA MET A 96 8.04 -0.07 -2.53
C MET A 96 8.80 -0.45 -3.82
N LYS A 97 8.50 -1.62 -4.41
CA LYS A 97 9.04 -2.14 -5.68
C LYS A 97 8.50 -1.33 -6.90
N PRO A 98 8.92 -1.59 -8.17
CA PRO A 98 8.86 -0.60 -9.27
C PRO A 98 7.48 -0.03 -9.62
N HIS A 99 6.41 -0.58 -9.07
CA HIS A 99 5.04 -0.11 -9.23
C HIS A 99 4.79 1.29 -8.64
N LEU A 100 5.35 1.63 -7.47
CA LEU A 100 5.25 3.00 -6.93
C LEU A 100 6.15 4.00 -7.67
N ARG A 101 7.32 3.57 -8.16
CA ARG A 101 8.25 4.42 -8.90
C ARG A 101 7.68 4.88 -10.24
N ALA A 102 7.01 3.98 -10.96
CA ALA A 102 6.28 4.34 -12.19
C ALA A 102 5.15 5.34 -11.93
N TYR A 103 4.47 5.24 -10.78
CA TYR A 103 3.46 6.22 -10.37
C TYR A 103 4.05 7.57 -9.97
N GLU A 104 5.20 7.61 -9.28
CA GLU A 104 5.90 8.87 -8.98
C GLU A 104 6.26 9.63 -10.26
N ASP A 105 6.81 8.94 -11.26
CA ASP A 105 7.17 9.52 -12.54
C ASP A 105 5.92 10.00 -13.32
N ALA A 106 4.82 9.22 -13.30
CA ALA A 106 3.56 9.56 -13.95
C ALA A 106 2.85 10.76 -13.29
N VAL A 107 2.82 10.82 -11.96
CA VAL A 107 2.22 11.90 -11.17
C VAL A 107 3.05 13.19 -11.28
N ALA A 108 4.39 13.08 -11.34
CA ALA A 108 5.26 14.21 -11.66
C ALA A 108 4.97 14.76 -13.07
N ALA A 109 4.74 13.88 -14.06
CA ALA A 109 4.37 14.30 -15.41
C ALA A 109 2.97 14.95 -15.47
N LEU A 110 2.02 14.54 -14.63
CA LEU A 110 0.71 15.20 -14.51
C LEU A 110 0.84 16.64 -14.00
N ARG A 111 1.74 16.92 -13.05
CA ARG A 111 2.04 18.31 -12.63
C ARG A 111 2.54 19.17 -13.78
N VAL A 112 3.43 18.64 -14.64
CA VAL A 112 3.93 19.36 -15.81
C VAL A 112 2.81 19.68 -16.80
N ARG A 113 1.90 18.73 -17.03
CA ARG A 113 0.75 18.91 -17.94
C ARG A 113 -0.28 19.90 -17.41
N GLN A 114 -0.58 19.87 -16.12
CA GLN A 114 -1.51 20.80 -15.49
C GLN A 114 -0.94 22.21 -15.40
N ALA A 115 0.33 22.38 -15.04
CA ALA A 115 1.01 23.67 -15.03
C ALA A 115 1.02 24.33 -16.43
N LYS A 116 1.23 23.54 -17.50
CA LYS A 116 1.15 24.02 -18.90
C LYS A 116 -0.26 24.45 -19.33
N ARG A 117 -1.31 23.91 -18.72
CA ARG A 117 -2.71 24.30 -19.03
C ARG A 117 -3.10 25.62 -18.38
N VAL A 118 -2.54 25.95 -17.22
CA VAL A 118 -2.80 27.22 -16.53
C VAL A 118 -1.99 28.37 -17.14
N ALA A 119 -0.81 28.07 -17.69
CA ALA A 119 0.07 29.02 -18.36
C ALA A 119 -0.18 29.13 -19.89
N GLY A 120 -1.43 28.98 -20.34
CA GLY A 120 -1.80 29.12 -21.76
C GLY A 120 -1.29 30.45 -22.37
N PRO A 121 -1.06 30.50 -23.70
CA PRO A 121 -0.38 31.63 -24.32
C PRO A 121 -1.14 32.92 -24.02
N HIS A 122 -0.46 33.87 -23.37
CA HIS A 122 -0.96 35.23 -23.28
C HIS A 122 -1.18 35.74 -24.71
N MET A 123 -2.44 36.00 -25.07
CA MET A 123 -2.81 36.77 -26.25
C MET A 123 -2.40 38.23 -26.05
#